data_AF-A0A6A5VUR6-F1
#
_entry.id   AF-A0A6A5VUR6-F1
#
_cell.length_a   1.000
_cell.length_b   1.000
_cell.length_c   1.000
_cell.angle_alpha   90.00
_cell.angle_beta   90.00
_cell.angle_gamma   90.00
#
_symmetry.space_group_name_H-M   'P 1'
#
loop_
_entity.id
_entity.type
_entity.pdbx_description
1 polymer ?
#
loop_
_entity_poly.entity_id
_entity_poly.type
_entity_poly.pdbx_seq_one_letter_code
_entity_poly.pdbx_strand_id
1 'polypeptide(L)' 'GVRLFIHPGRLLDLNPTEGCWLILKEKAKRRLHKLCEGETPWDGTTKHLKDILQQIWDEISINEIRELIKEMPDRC' A
#
# COMPACT_ATOMS: atom_id res chain seq x y z
N GLY A 1 -0.72 -0.56 27.52
CA GLY A 1 -1.96 0.09 27.05
C GLY A 1 -1.67 0.83 25.77
N VAL A 2 -2.55 0.78 24.78
CA VAL A 2 -2.39 1.49 23.49
C VAL A 2 -2.76 2.97 23.68
N ARG A 3 -1.93 3.89 23.17
CA ARG A 3 -2.19 5.33 23.20
C ARG A 3 -2.91 5.73 21.92
N LEU A 4 -4.09 6.32 22.04
CA LEU A 4 -4.86 6.84 20.91
C LEU A 4 -4.33 8.22 20.51
N PHE A 5 -4.03 8.41 19.23
CA PHE A 5 -3.70 9.71 18.67
C PHE A 5 -4.98 10.38 18.16
N ILE A 6 -5.14 11.68 18.44
CA ILE A 6 -6.25 12.47 17.90
C ILE A 6 -5.89 12.82 16.46
N HIS A 7 -6.63 12.25 15.51
CA HIS A 7 -6.46 12.53 14.09
C HIS A 7 -7.52 13.55 13.63
N PRO A 8 -7.14 14.70 13.04
CA PRO A 8 -8.11 15.65 12.51
C PRO A 8 -8.89 15.02 11.35
N GLY A 9 -10.22 15.12 11.34
CA GLY A 9 -11.01 14.62 10.21
C GLY A 9 -10.60 15.30 8.91
N ARG A 10 -10.41 14.52 7.82
CA ARG A 10 -10.04 14.94 6.44
C ARG A 10 -8.56 15.05 6.10
N LEU A 11 -7.62 14.81 7.01
CA LEU A 11 -6.18 14.76 6.67
C LEU A 11 -5.73 13.35 6.32
N LEU A 12 -6.21 12.79 5.21
CA LEU A 12 -5.81 11.45 4.72
C LEU A 12 -4.29 11.29 4.61
N ASP A 13 -3.61 12.40 4.33
CA ASP A 13 -2.16 12.51 4.23
C ASP A 13 -1.41 12.29 5.56
N LEU A 14 -2.11 12.38 6.69
CA LEU A 14 -1.58 12.12 8.04
C LEU A 14 -2.00 10.74 8.58
N ASN A 15 -2.70 9.93 7.78
CA ASN A 15 -3.00 8.55 8.13
C ASN A 15 -2.00 7.58 7.48
N PRO A 16 -1.12 6.92 8.26
CA PRO A 16 -0.09 6.02 7.72
C PRO A 16 -0.70 4.83 6.95
N THR A 17 -1.92 4.45 7.31
CA THR A 17 -2.67 3.40 6.62
C THR A 17 -3.00 3.80 5.18
N GLU A 18 -3.37 5.06 4.94
CA GLU A 18 -3.69 5.53 3.58
C GLU A 18 -2.42 5.59 2.72
N GLY A 19 -1.30 6.02 3.30
CA GLY A 19 0.00 6.00 2.63
C GLY A 19 0.41 4.58 2.21
N CYS A 20 0.27 3.59 3.10
CA CYS A 20 0.51 2.19 2.76
C CYS A 20 -0.44 1.71 1.64
N TRP A 21 -1.71 2.10 1.70
CA TRP A 21 -2.68 1.79 0.66
C TRP A 21 -2.32 2.38 -0.69
N LEU A 22 -1.78 3.61 -0.73
CA LEU A 22 -1.34 4.24 -1.97
C LEU A 22 -0.21 3.46 -2.64
N ILE A 23 0.80 3.03 -1.87
CA ILE A 23 1.90 2.21 -2.39
C ILE A 23 1.37 0.90 -2.98
N LEU A 24 0.52 0.19 -2.24
CA LEU A 24 -0.07 -1.07 -2.67
C LEU A 24 -0.93 -0.88 -3.94
N LYS A 25 -1.78 0.16 -3.98
CA LYS A 25 -2.62 0.50 -5.15
C LYS A 25 -1.78 0.76 -6.39
N GLU A 26 -0.73 1.55 -6.28
CA GLU A 26 0.11 1.92 -7.44
C GLU A 26 0.90 0.72 -7.97
N LYS A 27 1.46 -0.12 -7.11
CA LYS A 27 2.10 -1.37 -7.53
C LYS A 27 1.09 -2.33 -8.16
N ALA A 28 -0.10 -2.48 -7.59
CA ALA A 28 -1.15 -3.34 -8.12
C ALA A 28 -1.63 -2.89 -9.50
N LYS A 29 -1.88 -1.59 -9.70
CA LYS A 29 -2.23 -1.05 -11.03
C LYS A 29 -1.16 -1.38 -12.07
N ARG A 30 0.11 -1.21 -11.73
CA ARG A 30 1.23 -1.55 -12.64
C ARG A 30 1.22 -3.03 -12.99
N ARG A 31 1.08 -3.92 -12.01
CA ARG A 31 1.02 -5.37 -12.19
C ARG A 31 -0.16 -5.84 -13.05
N LEU A 32 -1.30 -5.16 -12.92
CA LEU A 32 -2.50 -5.44 -13.70
C LEU A 32 -2.40 -4.95 -15.15
N HIS A 33 -1.73 -3.81 -15.37
CA HIS A 33 -1.62 -3.18 -16.70
C HIS A 33 -0.40 -3.63 -17.50
N LYS A 34 0.68 -4.02 -16.83
CA LYS A 34 1.95 -4.40 -17.43
C LYS A 34 2.39 -5.73 -16.84
N LEU A 35 2.29 -6.78 -17.66
CA LEU A 35 2.80 -8.10 -17.32
C LEU A 35 4.32 -8.10 -17.34
N CYS A 36 4.97 -8.53 -16.25
CA CYS A 36 6.41 -8.77 -16.23
C CYS A 36 6.70 -10.22 -16.65
N GLU A 37 7.96 -10.48 -16.99
CA GLU A 37 8.38 -11.82 -17.39
C GLU A 37 8.22 -12.81 -16.22
N GLY A 38 7.57 -13.94 -16.46
CA GLY A 38 7.27 -14.94 -15.43
C GLY A 38 5.97 -14.72 -14.65
N GLU A 39 5.22 -13.66 -14.94
CA GLU A 39 3.94 -13.36 -14.28
C GLU A 39 2.72 -13.88 -15.05
N THR A 40 1.70 -14.35 -14.33
CA THR A 40 0.42 -14.72 -14.93
C THR A 40 -0.49 -13.49 -15.10
N PRO A 41 -1.20 -13.34 -16.24
CA PRO A 41 -2.21 -12.30 -16.39
C PRO A 41 -3.31 -12.44 -15.34
N TRP A 42 -3.84 -11.32 -14.85
CA TRP A 42 -5.00 -11.36 -13.98
C TRP A 42 -6.20 -11.99 -14.71
N ASP A 43 -6.87 -12.93 -14.05
CA ASP A 43 -7.98 -13.71 -14.62
C ASP A 43 -9.37 -13.07 -14.42
N GLY A 44 -9.41 -11.85 -13.86
CA GLY A 44 -10.66 -11.14 -13.57
C GLY A 44 -11.33 -11.54 -12.26
N THR A 45 -10.84 -12.56 -11.55
CA THR A 45 -11.44 -13.02 -10.30
C THR A 45 -10.91 -12.25 -9.09
N THR A 46 -11.77 -12.10 -8.06
CA THR A 46 -11.37 -11.52 -6.78
C THR A 46 -10.32 -12.36 -6.07
N LYS A 47 -10.32 -13.69 -6.27
CA LYS A 47 -9.33 -14.60 -5.69
C LYS A 47 -7.94 -14.29 -6.21
N HIS A 48 -7.77 -14.23 -7.53
CA HIS A 48 -6.48 -13.91 -8.14
C HIS A 48 -6.06 -12.46 -7.81
N LEU A 49 -7.00 -11.52 -7.75
CA LEU A 49 -6.70 -10.16 -7.31
C LEU A 49 -6.16 -10.14 -5.87
N LYS A 50 -6.73 -10.93 -4.97
CA LYS A 50 -6.23 -11.06 -3.59
C LYS A 50 -4.83 -11.65 -3.56
N ASP A 51 -4.56 -12.69 -4.36
CA ASP A 51 -3.24 -13.32 -4.43
C ASP A 51 -2.18 -12.34 -4.96
N ILE A 52 -2.52 -11.54 -5.99
CA ILE A 52 -1.67 -10.45 -6.51
C ILE A 52 -1.39 -9.42 -5.42
N LEU A 53 -2.42 -8.96 -4.71
CA LEU A 53 -2.25 -7.97 -3.63
C LEU A 53 -1.38 -8.51 -2.50
N GLN A 54 -1.49 -9.79 -2.16
CA GLN A 54 -0.66 -10.43 -1.14
C GLN A 54 0.81 -10.50 -1.58
N GLN A 55 1.07 -10.92 -2.83
CA GLN A 55 2.43 -10.95 -3.38
C GLN A 55 3.09 -9.56 -3.36
N ILE A 56 2.35 -8.54 -3.80
CA ILE A 56 2.86 -7.16 -3.78
C ILE A 56 3.09 -6.68 -2.35
N TRP A 57 2.23 -7.05 -1.40
CA TRP A 57 2.43 -6.71 0.00
C TRP A 57 3.70 -7.34 0.57
N ASP A 58 3.98 -8.59 0.21
CA ASP A 58 5.17 -9.31 0.66
C ASP A 58 6.47 -8.71 0.06
N GLU A 59 6.40 -8.02 -1.08
CA GLU A 59 7.50 -7.25 -1.66
C GLU A 59 7.73 -5.89 -0.98
N ILE A 60 6.70 -5.31 -0.37
CA ILE A 60 6.82 -4.01 0.31
C ILE A 60 7.61 -4.22 1.60
N SER A 61 8.80 -3.63 1.65
CA SER A 61 9.67 -3.77 2.80
C SER A 61 9.15 -2.97 3.99
N ILE A 62 9.41 -3.46 5.20
CA ILE A 62 9.10 -2.71 6.43
C ILE A 62 9.83 -1.36 6.49
N ASN A 63 10.96 -1.21 5.78
CA ASN A 63 11.72 0.03 5.73
C ASN A 63 11.02 1.10 4.88
N GLU A 64 10.42 0.73 3.74
CA GLU A 64 9.58 1.65 2.96
C GLU A 64 8.41 2.18 3.79
N ILE A 65 7.77 1.32 4.57
CA ILE A 65 6.68 1.72 5.48
C ILE A 65 7.19 2.69 6.55
N ARG A 66 8.37 2.44 7.13
CA ARG A 66 8.97 3.30 8.17
C ARG A 66 9.34 4.68 7.64
N GLU A 67 9.94 4.78 6.46
CA GLU A 67 10.26 6.08 5.87
C GLU A 67 8.99 6.87 5.56
N LEU A 68 7.93 6.22 5.04
CA LEU A 68 6.64 6.88 4.84
C LEU A 68 6.07 7.45 6.14
N ILE A 69 6.10 6.68 7.24
CA ILE A 69 5.64 7.15 8.56
C ILE A 69 6.49 8.32 9.07
N LYS A 70 7.80 8.27 8.83
CA LYS A 70 8.76 9.28 9.28
C LYS A 70 8.60 10.62 8.57
N GLU A 71 8.16 10.64 7.31
CA GLU A 71 7.90 11.87 6.55
C GLU A 71 6.55 12.53 6.89
N MET A 72 5.63 11.82 7.55
CA MET A 72 4.28 12.36 7.85
C MET A 72 4.26 13.61 8.74
N PRO A 73 5.10 13.72 9.79
CA PRO A 73 5.18 14.94 10.60
C PRO A 73 5.61 16.17 9.80
N ASP A 74 6.43 16.02 8.77
CA ASP A 74 6.88 17.12 7.91
C ASP A 74 5.78 17.63 6.95
N ARG A 75 4.65 16.92 6.88
CA ARG A 75 3.46 17.26 6.08
C ARG A 75 2.36 17.97 6.90
N CYS A 76 2.57 18.15 8.22
CA CYS A 76 1.64 18.82 9.14
C CYS A 76 1.81 20.34 9.16
#